data_AF-A0A845S807-F1
#
_entry.id   AF-A0A845S807-F1
#
_cell.length_a   1.000
_cell.length_b   1.000
_cell.length_c   1.000
_cell.angle_alpha   90.00
_cell.angle_beta   90.00
_cell.angle_gamma   90.00
#
_symmetry.space_group_name_H-M   'P 1'
#
loop_
_entity.id
_entity.type
_entity.pdbx_description
1 polymer ?
#
loop_
_entity_poly.entity_id
_entity_poly.type
_entity_poly.pdbx_seq_one_letter_code
_entity_poly.pdbx_strand_id
1 'polypeptide(L)'
;METHPQQTLNAKKVLALILGAITIYVAVSFLVNDRFNKLEELTRSLLADQQATLVAIAETTARNGADTVTESVIRDCMLTERSEFDTLLSQLDRGLSYAELTTLERLFGRCGSFYAERKAVMVARLAREIEVYETYVLQLNTVVQDDLSETFEVKEWQALATEEKKQSELFAQLVTAQDKIIVTLLAGSSASSPEIQAILQDAREIQEALFMASKQASDIRAILISL
;
A
#
# COMPACT_ATOMS: atom_id res chain seq x y z
N MET A 1 -67.84 -45.44 7.54
CA MET A 1 -68.00 -44.00 7.88
C MET A 1 -67.31 -43.81 9.20
N GLU A 2 -66.08 -43.34 9.12
CA GLU A 2 -65.09 -43.29 10.20
C GLU A 2 -65.35 -42.09 11.11
N THR A 3 -65.42 -42.32 12.41
CA THR A 3 -65.40 -41.26 13.41
C THR A 3 -63.97 -41.10 13.92
N HIS A 4 -63.23 -40.16 13.34
CA HIS A 4 -61.94 -39.75 13.88
C HIS A 4 -62.13 -39.08 15.25
N PRO A 5 -61.45 -39.53 16.31
CA PRO A 5 -61.55 -38.90 17.62
C PRO A 5 -60.81 -37.54 17.58
N GLN A 6 -61.53 -36.46 17.85
CA GLN A 6 -60.94 -35.14 18.09
C GLN A 6 -60.10 -35.21 19.37
N GLN A 7 -58.78 -35.27 19.21
CA GLN A 7 -57.83 -35.04 20.28
C GLN A 7 -58.02 -33.63 20.83
N THR A 8 -58.61 -33.50 22.01
CA THR A 8 -58.56 -32.27 22.79
C THR A 8 -57.13 -32.07 23.27
N LEU A 9 -56.37 -31.25 22.54
CA LEU A 9 -55.02 -30.88 22.95
C LEU A 9 -55.08 -30.26 24.34
N ASN A 10 -54.47 -30.95 25.29
CA ASN A 10 -54.47 -30.58 26.69
C ASN A 10 -53.68 -29.27 26.84
N ALA A 11 -54.34 -28.15 27.13
CA ALA A 11 -53.74 -26.80 27.13
C ALA A 11 -52.43 -26.71 27.96
N LYS A 12 -52.32 -27.52 29.03
CA LYS A 12 -51.11 -27.64 29.84
C LYS A 12 -49.90 -28.18 29.06
N LYS A 13 -50.12 -29.15 28.16
CA LYS A 13 -49.07 -29.72 27.28
C LYS A 13 -48.62 -28.71 26.22
N VAL A 14 -49.56 -27.93 25.67
CA VAL A 14 -49.26 -26.85 24.71
C VAL A 14 -48.43 -25.76 25.37
N LEU A 15 -48.81 -25.32 26.58
CA LEU A 15 -48.07 -24.31 27.33
C LEU A 15 -46.64 -24.76 27.66
N ALA A 16 -46.46 -26.01 28.10
CA ALA A 16 -45.13 -26.57 28.39
C ALA A 16 -44.23 -26.62 27.15
N LEU A 17 -44.81 -26.92 25.97
CA LEU A 17 -44.07 -26.96 24.71
C LEU A 17 -43.64 -25.56 24.26
N ILE A 18 -44.52 -24.56 24.43
CA ILE A 18 -44.20 -23.15 24.13
C ILE A 18 -43.11 -22.64 25.06
N LEU A 19 -43.22 -22.87 26.38
CA LEU A 19 -42.19 -22.48 27.35
C LEU A 19 -40.84 -23.15 27.03
N GLY A 20 -40.84 -24.45 26.73
CA GLY A 20 -39.63 -25.16 26.31
C GLY A 20 -39.00 -24.55 25.05
N ALA A 21 -39.81 -24.23 24.03
CA ALA A 21 -39.33 -23.59 22.82
C ALA A 21 -38.75 -22.19 23.08
N ILE A 22 -39.38 -21.39 23.94
CA ILE A 22 -38.87 -20.06 24.34
C ILE A 22 -37.54 -20.20 25.08
N THR A 23 -37.43 -21.12 26.03
CA THR A 23 -36.17 -21.34 26.78
C THR A 23 -35.04 -21.77 25.85
N ILE A 24 -35.31 -22.68 24.89
CA ILE A 24 -34.34 -23.09 23.88
C ILE A 24 -33.94 -21.90 23.00
N TYR A 25 -34.91 -21.11 22.52
CA TYR A 25 -34.64 -19.92 21.71
C TYR A 25 -33.75 -18.92 22.46
N VAL A 26 -34.07 -18.61 23.72
CA VAL A 26 -33.26 -17.68 24.53
C VAL A 26 -31.85 -18.23 24.77
N ALA A 27 -31.70 -19.53 25.07
CA ALA A 27 -30.40 -20.14 25.27
C ALA A 27 -29.54 -20.12 23.98
N VAL A 28 -30.16 -20.41 22.83
CA VAL A 28 -29.49 -20.34 21.52
C VAL A 28 -29.12 -18.89 21.20
N SER A 29 -30.04 -17.93 21.38
CA SER A 29 -29.75 -16.51 21.15
C SER A 29 -28.61 -16.01 22.04
N PHE A 30 -28.57 -16.40 23.32
CA PHE A 30 -27.48 -16.04 24.22
C PHE A 30 -26.13 -16.60 23.76
N LEU A 31 -26.08 -17.88 23.37
CA LEU A 31 -24.86 -18.52 22.85
C LEU A 31 -24.40 -17.87 21.53
N VAL A 32 -25.34 -17.55 20.65
CA VAL A 32 -25.06 -16.85 19.38
C VAL A 32 -24.50 -15.45 19.66
N ASN A 33 -25.09 -14.72 20.60
CA ASN A 33 -24.64 -13.37 20.97
C ASN A 33 -23.24 -13.38 21.62
N ASP A 34 -22.94 -14.33 22.50
CA ASP A 34 -21.59 -14.51 23.08
C ASP A 34 -20.53 -14.77 21.99
N ARG A 35 -20.87 -15.58 20.98
CA ARG A 35 -19.98 -15.83 19.85
C ARG A 35 -19.76 -14.59 18.99
N PHE A 36 -20.82 -13.84 18.69
CA PHE A 36 -20.70 -12.59 17.92
C PHE A 36 -19.86 -11.56 18.66
N ASN A 37 -20.08 -11.38 19.97
CA ASN A 37 -19.27 -10.46 20.79
C ASN A 37 -17.78 -10.86 20.77
N LYS A 38 -17.46 -12.15 20.92
CA LYS A 38 -16.07 -12.64 20.84
C LYS A 38 -15.44 -12.43 19.47
N LEU A 39 -16.21 -12.64 18.39
CA LEU A 39 -15.75 -12.38 17.03
C LEU A 39 -15.51 -10.88 16.82
N GLU A 40 -16.39 -10.02 17.33
CA GLU A 40 -16.23 -8.57 17.27
C GLU A 40 -14.93 -8.13 17.95
N GLU A 41 -14.70 -8.56 19.20
CA GLU A 41 -13.49 -8.23 19.96
C GLU A 41 -12.21 -8.69 19.25
N LEU A 42 -12.21 -9.94 18.74
CA LEU A 42 -11.08 -10.49 18.01
C LEU A 42 -10.80 -9.71 16.72
N THR A 43 -11.83 -9.40 15.92
CA THR A 43 -11.66 -8.64 14.68
C THR A 43 -11.18 -7.21 14.96
N ARG A 44 -11.66 -6.55 16.02
CA ARG A 44 -11.16 -5.24 16.44
C ARG A 44 -9.68 -5.28 16.85
N SER A 45 -9.25 -6.35 17.54
CA SER A 45 -7.83 -6.54 17.86
C SER A 45 -6.98 -6.70 16.60
N LEU A 46 -7.43 -7.53 15.65
CA LEU A 46 -6.73 -7.71 14.37
C LEU A 46 -6.67 -6.41 13.56
N LEU A 47 -7.74 -5.61 13.56
CA LEU A 47 -7.76 -4.30 12.92
C LEU A 47 -6.75 -3.34 13.53
N ALA A 48 -6.64 -3.29 14.86
CA ALA A 48 -5.66 -2.44 15.54
C ALA A 48 -4.22 -2.84 15.20
N ASP A 49 -3.92 -4.15 15.21
CA ASP A 49 -2.60 -4.67 14.84
C ASP A 49 -2.27 -4.39 13.36
N GLN A 50 -3.25 -4.56 12.48
CA GLN A 50 -3.11 -4.29 11.05
C GLN A 50 -2.93 -2.79 10.78
N GLN A 51 -3.67 -1.92 11.48
CA GLN A 51 -3.53 -0.47 11.38
C GLN A 51 -2.13 -0.02 11.80
N ALA A 52 -1.59 -0.55 12.91
CA ALA A 52 -0.22 -0.25 13.34
C ALA A 52 0.81 -0.69 12.27
N THR A 53 0.58 -1.83 11.63
CA THR A 53 1.41 -2.31 10.51
C THR A 53 1.34 -1.38 9.31
N LEU A 54 0.14 -0.92 8.93
CA LEU A 54 -0.07 0.04 7.85
C LEU A 54 0.64 1.37 8.10
N VAL A 55 0.53 1.90 9.32
CA VAL A 55 1.24 3.12 9.74
C VAL A 55 2.75 2.95 9.58
N ALA A 56 3.32 1.85 10.11
CA ALA A 56 4.76 1.61 10.01
C ALA A 56 5.24 1.49 8.56
N ILE A 57 4.48 0.83 7.68
CA ILE A 57 4.82 0.71 6.26
C ILE A 57 4.69 2.07 5.56
N ALA A 58 3.63 2.84 5.84
CA ALA A 58 3.40 4.16 5.26
C ALA A 58 4.52 5.15 5.64
N GLU A 59 4.95 5.17 6.91
CA GLU A 59 6.05 6.00 7.37
C GLU A 59 7.39 5.59 6.74
N THR A 60 7.65 4.28 6.68
CA THR A 60 8.87 3.74 6.06
C THR A 60 8.91 4.11 4.57
N THR A 61 7.80 3.93 3.86
CA THR A 61 7.66 4.28 2.44
C THR A 61 7.84 5.78 2.21
N ALA A 62 7.29 6.63 3.08
CA ALA A 62 7.41 8.08 3.01
C ALA A 62 8.88 8.56 3.13
N ARG A 63 9.68 7.88 3.96
CA ARG A 63 11.12 8.19 4.13
C ARG A 63 11.99 7.56 3.04
N ASN A 64 11.38 6.99 2.00
CA ASN A 64 12.02 6.13 1.01
C ASN A 64 12.80 4.97 1.64
N GLY A 65 12.46 4.56 2.86
CA GLY A 65 13.07 3.42 3.53
C GLY A 65 12.58 2.11 2.96
N ALA A 66 13.14 1.02 3.47
CA ALA A 66 12.65 -0.32 3.23
C ALA A 66 12.70 -1.11 4.53
N ASP A 67 11.79 -2.08 4.66
CA ASP A 67 11.91 -3.09 5.69
C ASP A 67 12.96 -4.16 5.31
N THR A 68 13.32 -4.99 6.29
CA THR A 68 14.34 -6.05 6.13
C THR A 68 14.02 -7.06 5.03
N VAL A 69 12.74 -7.32 4.73
CA VAL A 69 12.33 -8.23 3.66
C VAL A 69 12.61 -7.57 2.32
N THR A 70 12.20 -6.31 2.16
CA THR A 70 12.42 -5.54 0.94
C THR A 70 13.92 -5.34 0.67
N GLU A 71 14.72 -5.05 1.70
CA GLU A 71 16.19 -4.94 1.58
C GLU A 71 16.87 -6.25 1.17
N SER A 72 16.27 -7.40 1.48
CA SER A 72 16.80 -8.69 1.08
C SER A 72 16.55 -9.02 -0.41
N VAL A 73 15.48 -8.44 -0.97
CA VAL A 73 15.03 -8.65 -2.36
C VAL A 73 15.68 -7.64 -3.29
N ILE A 74 15.62 -6.35 -2.96
CA ILE A 74 16.23 -5.26 -3.74
C ILE A 74 17.61 -4.97 -3.17
N ARG A 75 18.64 -5.51 -3.82
CA ARG A 75 20.03 -5.28 -3.43
C ARG A 75 20.59 -4.07 -4.15
N ASP A 76 21.20 -3.18 -3.38
CA ASP A 76 22.00 -2.11 -3.95
C ASP A 76 23.24 -2.67 -4.67
N CYS A 77 23.80 -1.90 -5.60
CA CYS A 77 25.12 -2.14 -6.15
C CYS A 77 26.20 -1.97 -5.06
N MET A 78 27.43 -2.40 -5.35
CA MET A 78 28.51 -2.33 -4.36
C MET A 78 28.82 -0.87 -4.00
N LEU A 79 29.21 -0.60 -2.75
CA LEU A 79 29.51 0.77 -2.28
C LEU A 79 30.55 1.48 -3.16
N THR A 80 31.54 0.74 -3.67
CA THR A 80 32.55 1.27 -4.61
C THR A 80 31.92 1.71 -5.93
N GLU A 81 30.97 0.94 -6.45
CA GLU A 81 30.25 1.23 -7.70
C GLU A 81 29.29 2.41 -7.53
N ARG A 82 28.59 2.47 -6.40
CA ARG A 82 27.73 3.61 -6.03
C ARG A 82 28.54 4.90 -5.94
N SER A 83 29.69 4.88 -5.27
CA SER A 83 30.56 6.05 -5.15
C SER A 83 31.11 6.51 -6.51
N GLU A 84 31.50 5.56 -7.38
CA GLU A 84 31.97 5.87 -8.73
C GLU A 84 30.84 6.45 -9.58
N PHE A 85 29.64 5.86 -9.50
CA PHE A 85 28.44 6.32 -10.18
C PHE A 85 28.08 7.76 -9.80
N ASP A 86 28.03 8.07 -8.50
CA ASP A 86 27.71 9.41 -8.00
C ASP A 86 28.79 10.43 -8.41
N THR A 87 30.06 10.00 -8.43
CA THR A 87 31.17 10.84 -8.90
C THR A 87 31.00 11.21 -10.37
N LEU A 88 30.74 10.23 -11.24
CA LEU A 88 30.54 10.46 -12.66
C LEU A 88 29.28 11.31 -12.93
N LEU A 89 28.18 11.05 -12.21
CA LEU A 89 26.97 11.87 -12.29
C LEU A 89 27.23 13.34 -11.96
N SER A 90 28.01 13.63 -10.91
CA SER A 90 28.34 15.02 -10.53
C SER A 90 29.19 15.77 -11.55
N GLN A 91 29.84 15.05 -12.48
CA GLN A 91 30.73 15.60 -13.48
C GLN A 91 30.08 15.80 -14.85
N LEU A 92 28.82 15.34 -15.04
CA LEU A 92 28.09 15.47 -16.30
C LEU A 92 28.11 16.90 -16.86
N ASP A 93 27.94 17.91 -16.01
CA ASP A 93 27.90 19.32 -16.41
C ASP A 93 29.25 19.83 -16.97
N ARG A 94 30.36 19.22 -16.55
CA ARG A 94 31.71 19.59 -17.03
C ARG A 94 32.09 18.85 -18.31
N GLY A 95 31.22 17.95 -18.77
CA GLY A 95 31.49 17.02 -19.86
C GLY A 95 32.31 15.83 -19.36
N LEU A 96 31.85 14.64 -19.74
CA LEU A 96 32.56 13.39 -19.53
C LEU A 96 33.21 12.94 -20.85
N SER A 97 34.37 12.31 -20.77
CA SER A 97 34.96 11.61 -21.92
C SER A 97 34.10 10.42 -22.32
N TYR A 98 34.27 9.94 -23.56
CA TYR A 98 33.53 8.77 -24.04
C TYR A 98 33.70 7.53 -23.13
N ALA A 99 34.93 7.27 -22.65
CA ALA A 99 35.20 6.15 -21.74
C ALA A 99 34.50 6.30 -20.38
N GLU A 100 34.41 7.53 -19.86
CA GLU A 100 33.68 7.84 -18.64
C GLU A 100 32.17 7.71 -18.84
N LEU A 101 31.63 8.14 -19.98
CA LEU A 101 30.21 7.96 -20.32
C LEU A 101 29.83 6.49 -20.45
N THR A 102 30.65 5.65 -21.08
CA THR A 102 30.40 4.20 -21.15
C THR A 102 30.45 3.56 -19.76
N THR A 103 31.36 4.04 -18.90
CA THR A 103 31.44 3.58 -17.50
C THR A 103 30.18 4.01 -16.72
N LEU A 104 29.73 5.25 -16.92
CA LEU A 104 28.52 5.78 -16.32
C LEU A 104 27.28 4.98 -16.75
N GLU A 105 27.11 4.67 -18.05
CA GLU A 105 26.01 3.84 -18.56
C GLU A 105 25.99 2.45 -17.92
N ARG A 106 27.15 1.77 -17.86
CA ARG A 106 27.27 0.47 -17.19
C ARG A 106 26.88 0.55 -15.71
N LEU A 107 27.34 1.58 -15.01
CA LEU A 107 27.02 1.79 -13.59
C LEU A 107 25.54 2.17 -13.40
N PHE A 108 24.97 2.96 -14.31
CA PHE A 108 23.56 3.32 -14.31
C PHE A 108 22.67 2.07 -14.40
N GLY A 109 22.98 1.15 -15.31
CA GLY A 109 22.26 -0.13 -15.43
C GLY A 109 22.33 -1.03 -14.20
N ARG A 110 23.26 -0.77 -13.27
CA ARG A 110 23.44 -1.54 -12.03
C ARG A 110 22.94 -0.83 -10.78
N CYS A 111 23.05 0.50 -10.75
CA CYS A 111 22.83 1.32 -9.56
C CYS A 111 21.64 2.27 -9.70
N GLY A 112 21.25 2.63 -10.92
CA GLY A 112 20.33 3.74 -11.22
C GLY A 112 18.87 3.46 -10.85
N SER A 113 18.41 2.22 -10.99
CA SER A 113 17.02 1.85 -10.69
C SER A 113 16.76 1.53 -9.22
N PHE A 114 17.80 1.32 -8.41
CA PHE A 114 17.70 0.82 -7.03
C PHE A 114 16.63 1.52 -6.17
N TYR A 115 16.68 2.85 -6.11
CA TYR A 115 15.73 3.63 -5.29
C TYR A 115 14.29 3.56 -5.82
N ALA A 116 14.11 3.55 -7.15
CA ALA A 116 12.80 3.43 -7.77
C ALA A 116 12.20 2.04 -7.56
N GLU A 117 12.99 0.98 -7.74
CA GLU A 117 12.57 -0.40 -7.48
C GLU A 117 12.23 -0.62 -6.01
N ARG A 118 13.06 -0.11 -5.10
CA ARG A 118 12.80 -0.19 -3.65
C ARG A 118 11.48 0.45 -3.28
N LYS A 119 11.20 1.66 -3.79
CA LYS A 119 9.92 2.34 -3.54
C LYS A 119 8.77 1.54 -4.15
N ALA A 120 8.91 1.03 -5.37
CA ALA A 120 7.87 0.21 -6.01
C ALA A 120 7.47 -1.01 -5.19
N VAL A 121 8.44 -1.72 -4.60
CA VAL A 121 8.16 -2.88 -3.73
C VAL A 121 7.46 -2.45 -2.45
N MET A 122 7.94 -1.39 -1.79
CA MET A 122 7.29 -0.88 -0.56
C MET A 122 5.85 -0.41 -0.81
N VAL A 123 5.60 0.24 -1.95
CA VAL A 123 4.26 0.69 -2.32
C VAL A 123 3.34 -0.48 -2.66
N ALA A 124 3.84 -1.48 -3.39
CA ALA A 124 3.08 -2.71 -3.65
C ALA A 124 2.72 -3.44 -2.35
N ARG A 125 3.64 -3.46 -1.39
CA ARG A 125 3.38 -4.00 -0.05
C ARG A 125 2.31 -3.19 0.67
N LEU A 126 2.40 -1.85 0.70
CA LEU A 126 1.40 -0.99 1.32
C LEU A 126 -0.01 -1.26 0.75
N ALA A 127 -0.14 -1.29 -0.57
CA ALA A 127 -1.41 -1.56 -1.22
C ALA A 127 -1.99 -2.93 -0.82
N ARG A 128 -1.16 -3.97 -0.77
CA ARG A 128 -1.57 -5.31 -0.33
C ARG A 128 -2.05 -5.33 1.12
N GLU A 129 -1.34 -4.67 2.02
CA GLU A 129 -1.72 -4.65 3.44
C GLU A 129 -3.02 -3.85 3.66
N ILE A 130 -3.32 -2.88 2.79
CA ILE A 130 -4.60 -2.15 2.79
C ILE A 130 -5.75 -3.09 2.38
N GLU A 131 -5.57 -3.94 1.37
CA GLU A 131 -6.59 -4.94 0.99
C GLU A 131 -6.91 -5.92 2.15
N VAL A 132 -5.89 -6.30 2.93
CA VAL A 132 -6.07 -7.14 4.12
C VAL A 132 -6.84 -6.37 5.20
N TYR A 133 -6.49 -5.12 5.44
CA TYR A 133 -7.18 -4.25 6.38
C TYR A 133 -8.65 -4.04 6.01
N GLU A 134 -8.95 -3.75 4.74
CA GLU A 134 -10.30 -3.66 4.19
C GLU A 134 -11.12 -4.92 4.43
N THR A 135 -10.49 -6.09 4.26
CA THR A 135 -11.13 -7.37 4.51
C THR A 135 -11.54 -7.52 5.98
N TYR A 136 -10.71 -7.06 6.92
CA TYR A 136 -11.06 -7.06 8.35
C TYR A 136 -12.17 -6.06 8.68
N VAL A 137 -12.17 -4.87 8.06
CA VAL A 137 -13.27 -3.90 8.21
C VAL A 137 -14.58 -4.50 7.71
N LEU A 138 -14.57 -5.16 6.56
CA LEU A 138 -15.76 -5.81 6.00
C LEU A 138 -16.28 -6.95 6.90
N GLN A 139 -15.37 -7.73 7.48
CA GLN A 139 -15.74 -8.77 8.45
C GLN A 139 -16.39 -8.16 9.69
N LEU A 140 -15.85 -7.06 10.21
CA LEU A 140 -16.43 -6.36 11.36
C LEU A 140 -17.81 -5.79 11.02
N ASN A 141 -17.96 -5.13 9.87
CA ASN A 141 -19.23 -4.61 9.37
C ASN A 141 -20.31 -5.70 9.34
N THR A 142 -19.94 -6.93 8.95
CA THR A 142 -20.86 -8.07 8.93
C THR A 142 -21.28 -8.51 10.33
N VAL A 143 -20.37 -8.45 11.30
CA VAL A 143 -20.62 -8.82 12.71
C VAL A 143 -21.49 -7.78 13.41
N VAL A 144 -21.17 -6.49 13.24
CA VAL A 144 -21.89 -5.39 13.91
C VAL A 144 -23.14 -4.92 13.16
N GLN A 145 -23.32 -5.37 11.92
CA GLN A 145 -24.40 -4.95 11.01
C GLN A 145 -24.43 -3.43 10.76
N ASP A 146 -23.26 -2.82 10.66
CA ASP A 146 -23.06 -1.38 10.44
C ASP A 146 -21.91 -1.15 9.46
N ASP A 147 -21.89 0.00 8.79
CA ASP A 147 -20.79 0.38 7.88
C ASP A 147 -19.74 1.21 8.64
N LEU A 148 -18.63 0.57 8.99
CA LEU A 148 -17.52 1.20 9.69
C LEU A 148 -16.43 1.71 8.75
N SER A 149 -16.65 1.73 7.43
CA SER A 149 -15.62 2.11 6.44
C SER A 149 -15.09 3.53 6.66
N GLU A 150 -15.95 4.46 7.08
CA GLU A 150 -15.54 5.83 7.44
C GLU A 150 -14.83 5.87 8.80
N THR A 151 -15.27 5.05 9.77
CA THR A 151 -14.63 4.96 11.10
C THR A 151 -13.18 4.47 11.00
N PHE A 152 -12.92 3.57 10.04
CA PHE A 152 -11.60 2.98 9.81
C PHE A 152 -10.84 3.64 8.66
N GLU A 153 -11.34 4.77 8.13
CA GLU A 153 -10.66 5.62 7.13
C GLU A 153 -10.21 4.83 5.88
N VAL A 154 -11.02 3.87 5.44
CA VAL A 154 -10.67 2.96 4.33
C VAL A 154 -10.35 3.74 3.05
N LYS A 155 -11.12 4.79 2.76
CA LYS A 155 -10.93 5.61 1.56
C LYS A 155 -9.61 6.38 1.60
N GLU A 156 -9.23 6.88 2.76
CA GLU A 156 -7.99 7.62 2.98
C GLU A 156 -6.79 6.69 2.81
N TRP A 157 -6.85 5.46 3.32
CA TRP A 157 -5.82 4.44 3.07
C TRP A 157 -5.68 4.12 1.58
N GLN A 158 -6.78 3.92 0.87
CA GLN A 158 -6.78 3.71 -0.59
C GLN A 158 -6.21 4.91 -1.36
N ALA A 159 -6.56 6.13 -0.95
CA ALA A 159 -6.03 7.35 -1.53
C ALA A 159 -4.52 7.47 -1.30
N LEU A 160 -4.04 7.12 -0.10
CA LEU A 160 -2.60 7.09 0.19
C LEU A 160 -1.86 6.11 -0.72
N ALA A 161 -2.37 4.89 -0.88
CA ALA A 161 -1.78 3.90 -1.78
C ALA A 161 -1.72 4.41 -3.23
N THR A 162 -2.75 5.12 -3.67
CA THR A 162 -2.81 5.71 -5.01
C THR A 162 -1.74 6.77 -5.21
N GLU A 163 -1.58 7.70 -4.27
CA GLU A 163 -0.57 8.75 -4.36
C GLU A 163 0.86 8.20 -4.22
N GLU A 164 1.08 7.19 -3.37
CA GLU A 164 2.36 6.52 -3.26
C GLU A 164 2.72 5.74 -4.54
N LYS A 165 1.73 5.10 -5.18
CA LYS A 165 1.90 4.43 -6.48
C LYS A 165 2.29 5.43 -7.56
N LYS A 166 1.58 6.55 -7.64
CA LYS A 166 1.90 7.63 -8.57
C LYS A 166 3.33 8.15 -8.36
N GLN A 167 3.75 8.37 -7.11
CA GLN A 167 5.14 8.75 -6.83
C GLN A 167 6.13 7.69 -7.33
N SER A 168 5.86 6.40 -7.07
CA SER A 168 6.73 5.30 -7.54
C SER A 168 6.86 5.28 -9.07
N GLU A 169 5.76 5.48 -9.79
CA GLU A 169 5.76 5.55 -11.26
C GLU A 169 6.57 6.76 -11.76
N LEU A 170 6.43 7.92 -11.12
CA LEU A 170 7.19 9.13 -11.45
C LEU A 170 8.69 8.95 -11.16
N PHE A 171 9.08 8.26 -10.09
CA PHE A 171 10.49 7.90 -9.85
C PHE A 171 11.05 7.02 -10.97
N ALA A 172 10.30 6.02 -11.43
CA ALA A 172 10.72 5.17 -12.56
C ALA A 172 10.86 5.98 -13.86
N GLN A 173 9.99 6.96 -14.08
CA GLN A 173 10.08 7.87 -15.22
C GLN A 173 11.33 8.77 -15.14
N LEU A 174 11.69 9.27 -13.95
CA LEU A 174 12.93 10.03 -13.76
C LEU A 174 14.17 9.19 -14.07
N VAL A 175 14.21 7.93 -13.64
CA VAL A 175 15.29 6.99 -13.99
C VAL A 175 15.34 6.80 -15.51
N THR A 176 14.19 6.62 -16.16
CA THR A 176 14.12 6.49 -17.63
C THR A 176 14.62 7.76 -18.35
N ALA A 177 14.32 8.95 -17.82
CA ALA A 177 14.80 10.21 -18.37
C ALA A 177 16.33 10.33 -18.23
N GLN A 178 16.90 9.93 -17.09
CA GLN A 178 18.35 9.91 -16.88
C GLN A 178 19.05 8.95 -17.86
N ASP A 179 18.50 7.76 -18.07
CA ASP A 179 19.01 6.79 -19.04
C ASP A 179 19.05 7.38 -20.45
N LYS A 180 17.95 8.01 -20.89
CA LYS A 180 17.86 8.68 -22.19
C LYS A 180 18.92 9.78 -22.35
N ILE A 181 19.21 10.54 -21.30
CA ILE A 181 20.28 11.57 -21.33
C ILE A 181 21.63 10.89 -21.56
N ILE A 182 21.96 9.85 -20.80
CA ILE A 182 23.24 9.13 -20.90
C ILE A 182 23.40 8.55 -22.31
N VAL A 183 22.38 7.87 -22.84
CA VAL A 183 22.40 7.28 -24.18
C VAL A 183 22.54 8.37 -25.26
N THR A 184 21.87 9.51 -25.10
CA THR A 184 21.95 10.63 -26.06
C THR A 184 23.35 11.26 -26.07
N LEU A 185 23.98 11.41 -24.90
CA LEU A 185 25.36 11.88 -24.79
C LEU A 185 26.36 10.88 -25.41
N LEU A 186 26.14 9.58 -25.20
CA LEU A 186 26.96 8.52 -25.82
C LEU A 186 26.86 8.50 -27.34
N ALA A 187 25.70 8.88 -27.90
CA ALA A 187 25.50 9.03 -29.34
C ALA A 187 26.25 10.25 -29.93
N GLY A 188 26.89 11.07 -29.10
CA GLY A 188 27.71 12.20 -29.52
C GLY A 188 26.99 13.56 -29.50
N SER A 189 25.75 13.61 -29.01
CA SER A 189 25.05 14.89 -28.79
C SER A 189 25.72 15.70 -27.68
N SER A 190 25.71 17.03 -27.81
CA SER A 190 26.18 17.90 -26.73
C SER A 190 25.12 18.01 -25.63
N ALA A 191 25.54 18.29 -24.39
CA ALA A 191 24.63 18.54 -23.26
C ALA A 191 23.61 19.68 -23.49
N SER A 192 23.89 20.56 -24.47
CA SER A 192 23.02 21.66 -24.87
C SER A 192 22.16 21.34 -26.10
N SER A 193 22.12 20.09 -26.56
CA SER A 193 21.36 19.74 -27.76
C SER A 193 19.85 19.88 -27.52
N PRO A 194 19.06 20.18 -28.57
CA PRO A 194 17.60 20.29 -28.45
C PRO A 194 16.96 19.02 -27.86
N GLU A 195 17.49 17.84 -28.19
CA GLU A 195 17.02 16.54 -27.68
C GLU A 195 17.21 16.43 -26.17
N ILE A 196 18.39 16.79 -25.65
CA ILE A 196 18.66 16.78 -24.21
C ILE A 196 17.81 17.84 -23.49
N GLN A 197 17.63 19.02 -24.08
CA GLN A 197 16.77 20.05 -23.51
C GLN A 197 15.30 19.60 -23.42
N ALA A 198 14.80 18.85 -24.41
CA ALA A 198 13.46 18.25 -24.35
C ALA A 198 13.35 17.23 -23.21
N ILE A 199 14.32 16.33 -23.05
CA ILE A 199 14.31 15.35 -21.95
C ILE A 199 14.39 16.06 -20.57
N LEU A 200 15.18 17.11 -20.46
CA LEU A 200 15.27 17.91 -19.23
C LEU A 200 13.97 18.64 -18.91
N GLN A 201 13.24 19.10 -19.92
CA GLN A 201 11.93 19.71 -19.75
C GLN A 201 10.91 18.68 -19.23
N ASP A 202 10.85 17.49 -19.85
CA ASP A 202 10.00 16.39 -19.39
C ASP A 202 10.34 16.00 -17.93
N ALA A 203 11.63 15.93 -17.60
CA ALA A 203 12.10 15.61 -16.26
C ALA A 203 11.65 16.64 -15.22
N ARG A 204 11.59 17.94 -15.57
CA ARG A 204 11.07 19.00 -14.69
C ARG A 204 9.57 18.82 -14.43
N GLU A 205 8.79 18.52 -15.47
CA GLU A 205 7.36 18.28 -15.34
C GLU A 205 7.07 17.06 -14.44
N ILE A 206 7.87 15.99 -14.59
CA ILE A 206 7.82 14.82 -13.71
C ILE A 206 8.17 15.19 -12.26
N GLN A 207 9.19 16.03 -12.03
CA GLN A 207 9.56 16.49 -10.69
C GLN A 207 8.45 17.34 -10.04
N GLU A 208 7.79 18.21 -10.79
CA GLU A 208 6.65 18.99 -10.31
C GLU A 208 5.47 18.07 -9.94
N ALA A 209 5.15 17.10 -10.79
CA ALA A 209 4.12 16.11 -10.51
C ALA A 209 4.46 15.26 -9.27
N LEU A 210 5.73 14.90 -9.10
CA LEU A 210 6.22 14.14 -7.95
C LEU A 210 6.11 14.94 -6.66
N PHE A 211 6.46 16.23 -6.70
CA PHE A 211 6.28 17.14 -5.57
C PHE A 211 4.81 17.23 -5.15
N MET A 212 3.89 17.37 -6.12
CA MET A 212 2.46 17.45 -5.83
C MET A 212 1.92 16.13 -5.24
N ALA A 213 2.28 14.98 -5.82
CA ALA A 213 1.87 13.66 -5.30
C ALA A 213 2.45 13.40 -3.90
N SER A 214 3.71 13.78 -3.66
CA SER A 214 4.34 13.68 -2.34
C SER A 214 3.63 14.54 -1.30
N LYS A 215 3.19 15.74 -1.68
CA LYS A 215 2.43 16.63 -0.81
C LYS A 215 1.07 16.02 -0.47
N GLN A 216 0.32 15.56 -1.46
CA GLN A 216 -0.98 14.90 -1.27
C GLN A 216 -0.87 13.67 -0.36
N ALA A 217 0.11 12.80 -0.59
CA ALA A 217 0.36 11.66 0.29
C ALA A 217 0.73 12.08 1.72
N SER A 218 1.48 13.18 1.88
CA SER A 218 1.80 13.73 3.20
C SER A 218 0.55 14.24 3.92
N ASP A 219 -0.32 14.96 3.22
CA ASP A 219 -1.56 15.49 3.78
C ASP A 219 -2.49 14.34 4.21
N ILE A 220 -2.60 13.28 3.41
CA ILE A 220 -3.38 12.08 3.75
C ILE A 220 -2.78 11.35 4.96
N ARG A 221 -1.45 11.17 5.00
CA ARG A 221 -0.79 10.57 6.19
C ARG A 221 -1.04 11.38 7.45
N ALA A 222 -1.09 12.70 7.36
CA ALA A 222 -1.37 13.54 8.53
C ALA A 222 -2.79 13.31 9.09
N ILE A 223 -3.73 12.84 8.27
CA ILE A 223 -5.04 12.37 8.73
C ILE A 223 -4.87 11.02 9.43
N LEU A 224 -4.36 10.02 8.69
CA LEU A 224 -4.30 8.60 9.09
C LEU A 224 -3.38 8.29 10.28
N ILE A 225 -2.30 9.07 10.46
CA ILE A 225 -1.20 8.79 11.39
C ILE A 225 -1.20 9.79 12.57
N SER A 226 -2.15 10.74 12.62
CA SER A 226 -2.24 11.67 13.75
C SER A 226 -2.71 10.98 15.03
N LEU A 227 -1.73 10.51 15.81
CA LEU A 227 -1.82 10.18 17.24
C LEU A 227 -0.86 11.10 18.03
#